data_AF-A0A966SC62-F1
#
_entry.id   AF-A0A966SC62-F1
#
_cell.length_a   1.000
_cell.length_b   1.000
_cell.length_c   1.000
_cell.angle_alpha   90.00
_cell.angle_beta   90.00
_cell.angle_gamma   90.00
#
_symmetry.space_group_name_H-M   'P 1'
#
loop_
_entity.id
_entity.type
_entity.pdbx_description
1 polymer ?
#
loop_
_entity_poly.entity_id
_entity_poly.type
_entity_poly.pdbx_seq_one_letter_code
_entity_poly.pdbx_strand_id
1 'polypeptide(L)'
;MDVGGVVMNDETSKSSFKSAALALMLIACLAGCSQKPTCDDKTAVEKMLGLASKGVVADLASQCADSLYKKIPQLAASCPTQVNGDAPSCATACKDWAQAAVKASASSIETKFAADTIVTISCRAAVRFDIDYDGGQYVDAKISYLVAPQDGGLQVALSQ
;
A
#
# COMPACT_ATOMS: atom_id res chain seq x y z
N MET A 1 -25.32 -79.06 31.30
CA MET A 1 -25.62 -77.81 30.58
C MET A 1 -24.30 -77.37 29.98
N ASP A 2 -23.72 -78.09 29.01
CA ASP A 2 -24.21 -78.38 27.64
C ASP A 2 -24.32 -77.08 26.82
N VAL A 3 -23.75 -76.86 25.63
CA VAL A 3 -22.76 -77.50 24.73
C VAL A 3 -22.47 -76.46 23.63
N GLY A 4 -21.28 -76.50 23.01
CA GLY A 4 -21.07 -76.14 21.59
C GLY A 4 -20.43 -74.77 21.32
N GLY A 5 -19.43 -74.62 20.46
CA GLY A 5 -18.81 -75.55 19.53
C GLY A 5 -17.59 -74.89 18.85
N VAL A 6 -16.69 -75.74 18.35
CA VAL A 6 -15.51 -75.42 17.55
C VAL A 6 -15.89 -75.43 16.07
N VAL A 7 -15.47 -74.45 15.25
CA VAL A 7 -15.10 -74.67 13.83
C VAL A 7 -14.03 -73.64 13.37
N MET A 8 -12.82 -74.18 13.15
CA MET A 8 -11.86 -74.01 12.04
C MET A 8 -11.66 -72.66 11.31
N ASN A 9 -10.38 -72.23 11.34
CA ASN A 9 -9.43 -71.95 10.24
C ASN A 9 -9.80 -71.17 8.96
N ASP A 10 -8.74 -70.45 8.53
CA ASP A 10 -8.33 -70.14 7.16
C ASP A 10 -8.95 -68.90 6.49
N GLU A 11 -8.16 -67.84 6.34
CA GLU A 11 -7.55 -67.47 5.05
C GLU A 11 -7.02 -66.03 5.11
N THR A 12 -5.71 -65.93 4.96
CA THR A 12 -4.97 -64.94 4.16
C THR A 12 -5.78 -63.75 3.62
N SER A 13 -5.56 -62.56 4.18
CA SER A 13 -5.56 -61.36 3.35
C SER A 13 -4.69 -60.26 3.95
N LYS A 14 -3.46 -60.18 3.43
CA LYS A 14 -2.67 -58.95 3.42
C LYS A 14 -3.47 -57.89 2.67
N SER A 15 -4.15 -57.00 3.39
CA SER A 15 -4.55 -55.71 2.82
C SER A 15 -3.74 -54.60 3.51
N SER A 16 -2.75 -54.14 2.74
CA SER A 16 -1.96 -52.96 3.00
C SER A 16 -2.88 -51.74 2.98
N PHE A 17 -3.34 -51.29 4.15
CA PHE A 17 -3.98 -49.98 4.32
C PHE A 17 -3.12 -49.08 5.22
N LYS A 18 -1.93 -48.70 4.71
CA LYS A 18 -1.18 -47.55 5.21
C LYS A 18 -1.56 -46.30 4.43
N SER A 19 -2.81 -45.83 4.56
CA SER A 19 -3.25 -44.56 3.95
C SER A 19 -4.45 -43.96 4.70
N ALA A 20 -4.29 -43.57 5.96
CA ALA A 20 -5.32 -42.74 6.63
C ALA A 20 -4.84 -41.99 7.89
N ALA A 21 -3.55 -41.73 8.06
CA ALA A 21 -3.03 -41.00 9.23
C ALA A 21 -2.48 -39.59 8.92
N LEU A 22 -2.74 -39.08 7.71
CA LEU A 22 -2.19 -37.79 7.25
C LEU A 22 -3.26 -36.82 6.74
N ALA A 23 -4.41 -36.76 7.41
CA ALA A 23 -5.51 -35.86 7.02
C ALA A 23 -6.14 -35.11 8.22
N LEU A 24 -5.37 -34.87 9.29
CA LEU A 24 -5.86 -34.19 10.50
C LEU A 24 -4.93 -33.09 11.03
N MET A 25 -3.99 -32.58 10.21
CA MET A 25 -3.13 -31.43 10.54
C MET A 25 -3.29 -30.23 9.60
N LEU A 26 -4.51 -29.92 9.13
CA LEU A 26 -4.74 -28.78 8.22
C LEU A 26 -5.93 -27.87 8.61
N ILE A 27 -6.41 -27.92 9.86
CA ILE A 27 -7.53 -27.07 10.32
C ILE A 27 -7.15 -26.27 11.59
N ALA A 28 -5.92 -25.78 11.66
CA ALA A 28 -5.51 -24.88 12.75
C ALA A 28 -4.42 -23.91 12.29
N CYS A 29 -4.74 -22.99 11.37
CA CYS A 29 -4.04 -21.70 11.19
C CYS A 29 -4.81 -20.77 10.21
N LEU A 30 -6.14 -20.77 10.27
CA LEU A 30 -6.99 -19.77 9.60
C LEU A 30 -7.67 -18.84 10.62
N ALA A 31 -7.09 -18.69 11.80
CA ALA A 31 -7.24 -17.44 12.54
C ALA A 31 -6.39 -16.43 11.77
N GLY A 32 -7.04 -15.52 11.04
CA GLY A 32 -6.35 -14.49 10.28
C GLY A 32 -5.25 -13.88 11.14
N CYS A 33 -4.00 -14.03 10.70
CA CYS A 33 -2.89 -13.25 11.21
C CYS A 33 -3.25 -11.79 10.93
N SER A 34 -4.00 -11.15 11.83
CA SER A 34 -4.19 -9.71 11.85
C SER A 34 -2.80 -9.15 12.12
N GLN A 35 -2.04 -8.94 11.03
CA GLN A 35 -0.69 -8.40 11.12
C GLN A 35 -0.86 -7.06 11.82
N LYS A 36 -0.31 -6.98 13.03
CA LYS A 36 -0.27 -5.73 13.79
C LYS A 36 0.38 -4.71 12.85
N PRO A 37 -0.28 -3.57 12.57
CA PRO A 37 0.29 -2.57 11.69
C PRO A 37 1.70 -2.20 12.16
N THR A 38 2.58 -1.84 11.23
CA THR A 38 3.88 -1.25 11.58
C THR A 38 4.07 0.02 10.75
N CYS A 39 4.84 0.97 11.26
CA CYS A 39 5.07 2.25 10.58
C CYS A 39 5.85 2.08 9.27
N ASP A 40 6.74 1.09 9.22
CA ASP A 40 7.60 0.75 8.10
C ASP A 40 6.97 -0.28 7.14
N ASP A 41 5.72 -0.69 7.37
CA ASP A 41 4.99 -1.53 6.43
C ASP A 41 4.95 -0.84 5.06
N LYS A 42 5.37 -1.58 4.02
CA LYS A 42 5.48 -1.05 2.66
C LYS A 42 4.15 -0.47 2.17
N THR A 43 3.04 -1.14 2.44
CA THR A 43 1.70 -0.68 2.04
C THR A 43 1.33 0.60 2.78
N ALA A 44 1.66 0.70 4.07
CA ALA A 44 1.41 1.91 4.85
C ALA A 44 2.22 3.10 4.31
N VAL A 45 3.51 2.89 4.03
CA VAL A 45 4.40 3.92 3.48
C VAL A 45 3.95 4.36 2.09
N GLU A 46 3.62 3.43 1.20
CA GLU A 46 3.11 3.75 -0.14
C GLU A 46 1.81 4.57 -0.09
N LYS A 47 0.88 4.22 0.81
CA LYS A 47 -0.35 5.00 1.02
C LYS A 47 -0.06 6.38 1.59
N MET A 48 0.84 6.49 2.57
CA MET A 48 1.26 7.78 3.13
C MET A 48 1.87 8.68 2.06
N LEU A 49 2.83 8.16 1.28
CA LEU A 49 3.46 8.89 0.18
C LEU A 49 2.43 9.32 -0.87
N GLY A 50 1.53 8.42 -1.26
CA GLY A 50 0.45 8.73 -2.20
C GLY A 50 -0.48 9.84 -1.70
N LEU A 51 -0.79 9.87 -0.40
CA LEU A 51 -1.57 10.96 0.20
C LEU A 51 -0.79 12.26 0.23
N ALA A 52 0.48 12.22 0.62
CA ALA A 52 1.32 13.39 0.74
C ALA A 52 1.63 14.05 -0.62
N SER A 53 1.88 13.24 -1.65
CA SER A 53 2.13 13.71 -3.01
C SER A 53 0.94 14.44 -3.63
N LYS A 54 -0.30 14.21 -3.18
CA LYS A 54 -1.48 14.88 -3.74
C LYS A 54 -1.39 16.40 -3.64
N GLY A 55 -0.89 16.91 -2.50
CA GLY A 55 -0.73 18.35 -2.30
C GLY A 55 0.31 18.94 -3.24
N VAL A 56 1.48 18.30 -3.32
CA VAL A 56 2.59 18.73 -4.18
C VAL A 56 2.21 18.68 -5.65
N VAL A 57 1.56 17.61 -6.09
CA VAL A 57 1.08 17.46 -7.47
C VAL A 57 0.02 18.51 -7.80
N ALA A 58 -0.93 18.78 -6.89
CA ALA A 58 -1.96 19.78 -7.12
C ALA A 58 -1.38 21.19 -7.25
N ASP A 59 -0.43 21.54 -6.38
CA ASP A 59 0.27 22.83 -6.42
C ASP A 59 1.07 22.98 -7.72
N LEU A 60 1.86 21.96 -8.07
CA LEU A 60 2.66 21.96 -9.30
C LEU A 60 1.78 22.00 -10.57
N ALA A 61 0.64 21.30 -10.57
CA ALA A 61 -0.32 21.34 -11.66
C ALA A 61 -0.97 22.73 -11.82
N SER A 62 -1.24 23.43 -10.72
CA SER A 62 -1.73 24.82 -10.74
C SER A 62 -0.68 25.75 -11.34
N GLN A 63 0.56 25.71 -10.83
CA GLN A 63 1.67 26.51 -11.35
C GLN A 63 1.91 26.25 -12.84
N CYS A 64 1.73 24.99 -13.26
CA CYS A 64 1.76 24.60 -14.65
C CYS A 64 0.71 25.31 -15.49
N ALA A 65 -0.58 25.23 -15.11
CA ALA A 65 -1.67 25.85 -15.85
C ALA A 65 -1.52 27.38 -15.90
N ASP A 66 -1.04 27.98 -14.81
CA ASP A 66 -0.86 29.42 -14.71
C ASP A 66 0.25 29.95 -15.62
N SER A 67 1.43 29.29 -15.62
CA SER A 67 2.60 29.86 -16.29
C SER A 67 3.64 28.86 -16.81
N LEU A 68 3.86 27.72 -16.14
CA LEU A 68 4.97 26.83 -16.52
C LEU A 68 4.70 26.10 -17.83
N TYR A 69 3.44 25.91 -18.24
CA TYR A 69 3.10 25.24 -19.50
C TYR A 69 3.83 25.84 -20.72
N LYS A 70 4.08 27.16 -20.71
CA LYS A 70 4.79 27.88 -21.79
C LYS A 70 6.25 27.46 -21.92
N LYS A 71 6.84 26.91 -20.86
CA LYS A 71 8.22 26.44 -20.79
C LYS A 71 8.36 24.93 -20.95
N ILE A 72 7.24 24.21 -21.05
CA ILE A 72 7.20 22.75 -21.13
C ILE A 72 6.72 22.36 -22.55
N PRO A 73 7.62 21.98 -23.46
CA PRO A 73 7.28 21.77 -24.87
C PRO A 73 6.15 20.75 -25.09
N GLN A 74 6.09 19.69 -24.29
CA GLN A 74 5.07 18.65 -24.42
C GLN A 74 3.65 19.12 -24.07
N LEU A 75 3.50 20.29 -23.44
CA LEU A 75 2.19 20.85 -23.06
C LEU A 75 1.66 21.87 -24.07
N ALA A 76 2.47 22.30 -25.04
CA ALA A 76 2.13 23.34 -26.00
C ALA A 76 0.87 23.01 -26.84
N ALA A 77 0.61 21.73 -27.12
CA ALA A 77 -0.57 21.29 -27.86
C ALA A 77 -1.85 21.29 -27.01
N SER A 78 -1.74 21.01 -25.71
CA SER A 78 -2.89 20.89 -24.79
C SER A 78 -3.27 22.21 -24.13
N CYS A 79 -2.30 23.13 -24.02
CA CYS A 79 -2.44 24.45 -23.44
C CYS A 79 -2.38 25.52 -24.54
N PRO A 80 -3.54 25.92 -25.11
CA PRO A 80 -3.55 26.95 -26.15
C PRO A 80 -2.95 28.25 -25.60
N THR A 81 -2.38 29.07 -26.49
CA THR A 81 -1.67 30.33 -26.17
C THR A 81 -2.55 31.42 -25.54
N GLN A 82 -3.79 31.10 -25.15
CA GLN A 82 -4.65 32.02 -24.43
C GLN A 82 -4.11 32.26 -23.02
N VAL A 83 -4.37 33.47 -22.55
CA VAL A 83 -3.98 33.95 -21.23
C VAL A 83 -4.68 33.04 -20.20
N ASN A 84 -3.88 32.40 -19.34
CA ASN A 84 -4.27 31.57 -18.19
C ASN A 84 -4.60 30.08 -18.39
N GLY A 85 -4.29 29.44 -19.52
CA GLY A 85 -4.37 27.96 -19.58
C GLY A 85 -5.73 27.35 -19.16
N ASP A 86 -6.80 28.13 -19.09
CA ASP A 86 -8.11 27.78 -18.49
C ASP A 86 -8.88 26.73 -19.30
N ALA A 87 -8.27 26.22 -20.37
CA ALA A 87 -8.81 25.11 -21.14
C ALA A 87 -8.77 23.82 -20.29
N PRO A 88 -9.89 23.06 -20.20
CA PRO A 88 -9.92 21.79 -19.48
C PRO A 88 -8.86 20.78 -19.94
N SER A 89 -8.46 20.84 -21.22
CA SER A 89 -7.38 20.05 -21.80
C SER A 89 -6.01 20.40 -21.21
N CYS A 90 -5.77 21.67 -20.93
CA CYS A 90 -4.52 22.15 -20.34
C CYS A 90 -4.43 21.76 -18.88
N ALA A 91 -5.49 21.98 -18.10
CA ALA A 91 -5.55 21.58 -16.69
C ALA A 91 -5.31 20.06 -16.53
N THR A 92 -5.90 19.25 -17.40
CA THR A 92 -5.68 17.80 -17.41
C THR A 92 -4.23 17.45 -17.76
N ALA A 93 -3.69 18.03 -18.83
CA ALA A 93 -2.31 17.76 -19.25
C ALA A 93 -1.27 18.23 -18.20
N CYS A 94 -1.50 19.36 -17.54
CA CYS A 94 -0.68 19.86 -16.43
C CYS A 94 -0.73 18.93 -15.22
N LYS A 95 -1.91 18.39 -14.89
CA LYS A 95 -2.06 17.40 -13.82
C LYS A 95 -1.29 16.12 -14.14
N ASP A 96 -1.44 15.59 -15.35
CA ASP A 96 -0.75 14.35 -15.77
C ASP A 96 0.76 14.55 -15.80
N TRP A 97 1.22 15.71 -16.28
CA TRP A 97 2.62 16.10 -16.22
C TRP A 97 3.12 16.18 -14.78
N ALA A 98 2.42 16.88 -13.89
CA ALA A 98 2.82 17.02 -12.49
C ALA A 98 2.88 15.66 -11.78
N GLN A 99 1.94 14.75 -12.07
CA GLN A 99 1.96 13.38 -11.56
C GLN A 99 3.19 12.59 -12.02
N ALA A 100 3.63 12.78 -13.27
CA ALA A 100 4.83 12.15 -13.80
C ALA A 100 6.12 12.78 -13.27
N ALA A 101 6.10 14.09 -13.03
CA ALA A 101 7.26 14.87 -12.58
C ALA A 101 7.58 14.66 -11.10
N VAL A 102 6.58 14.40 -10.25
CA VAL A 102 6.78 14.25 -8.80
C VAL A 102 7.04 12.80 -8.42
N LYS A 103 8.20 12.54 -7.81
CA LYS A 103 8.54 11.28 -7.15
C LYS A 103 8.69 11.51 -5.67
N ALA A 104 8.02 10.72 -4.85
CA ALA A 104 8.13 10.81 -3.40
C ALA A 104 8.84 9.58 -2.84
N SER A 105 9.72 9.81 -1.86
CA SER A 105 10.42 8.76 -1.13
C SER A 105 10.36 9.03 0.36
N ALA A 106 10.29 7.97 1.17
CA ALA A 106 10.33 8.06 2.62
C ALA A 106 11.62 7.46 3.16
N SER A 107 12.12 8.05 4.24
CA SER A 107 13.25 7.56 5.01
C SER A 107 13.02 7.87 6.50
N SER A 108 13.91 7.37 7.36
CA SER A 108 13.89 7.69 8.81
C SER A 108 12.50 7.51 9.42
N ILE A 109 11.88 6.35 9.18
CA ILE A 109 10.54 6.04 9.67
C ILE A 109 10.61 5.73 11.16
N GLU A 110 9.80 6.43 11.93
CA GLU A 110 9.79 6.38 13.39
C GLU A 110 8.37 6.10 13.91
N THR A 111 8.25 5.14 14.83
CA THR A 111 7.04 4.98 15.63
C THR A 111 7.01 6.03 16.73
N LYS A 112 5.99 6.90 16.72
CA LYS A 112 5.79 7.93 17.75
C LYS A 112 4.98 7.42 18.92
N PHE A 113 3.99 6.58 18.63
CA PHE A 113 3.16 5.97 19.66
C PHE A 113 2.60 4.64 19.18
N ALA A 114 2.76 3.61 20.00
CA ALA A 114 2.12 2.31 19.85
C ALA A 114 1.81 1.78 21.25
N ALA A 115 0.60 1.27 21.47
CA ALA A 115 0.19 0.62 22.71
C ALA A 115 -0.51 -0.69 22.40
N ASP A 116 -0.35 -1.70 23.24
CA ASP A 116 -0.91 -3.04 22.97
C ASP A 116 -2.44 -3.08 23.00
N THR A 117 -3.07 -2.10 23.63
CA THR A 117 -4.52 -1.93 23.69
C THR A 117 -5.09 -1.05 22.58
N ILE A 118 -4.24 -0.38 21.80
CA ILE A 118 -4.65 0.56 20.75
C ILE A 118 -4.23 -0.01 19.40
N VAL A 119 -5.22 -0.17 18.53
CA VAL A 119 -5.03 -0.79 17.21
C VAL A 119 -4.37 0.19 16.22
N THR A 120 -4.50 1.49 16.47
CA THR A 120 -3.90 2.57 15.67
C THR A 120 -2.50 2.93 16.14
N ILE A 121 -1.56 3.04 15.21
CA ILE A 121 -0.17 3.43 15.47
C ILE A 121 0.07 4.82 14.90
N SER A 122 0.77 5.66 15.68
CA SER A 122 1.24 6.96 15.23
C SER A 122 2.68 6.87 14.76
N CYS A 123 2.94 7.37 13.57
CA CYS A 123 4.19 7.26 12.85
C CYS A 123 4.67 8.63 12.39
N ARG A 124 5.96 8.73 12.10
CA ARG A 124 6.56 9.88 11.41
C ARG A 124 7.62 9.40 10.42
N ALA A 125 7.68 10.03 9.26
CA ALA A 125 8.73 9.78 8.28
C ALA A 125 9.35 11.08 7.79
N ALA A 126 10.63 11.04 7.43
CA ALA A 126 11.23 12.06 6.58
C ALA A 126 10.88 11.72 5.14
N VAL A 127 10.21 12.64 4.45
CA VAL A 127 9.74 12.46 3.07
C VAL A 127 10.44 13.47 2.17
N ARG A 128 10.96 12.99 1.05
CA ARG A 128 11.54 13.80 0.00
C ARG A 128 10.67 13.71 -1.24
N PHE A 129 10.30 14.86 -1.78
CA PHE A 129 9.62 14.98 -3.07
C PHE A 129 10.64 15.50 -4.08
N ASP A 130 11.07 14.65 -5.01
CA ASP A 130 11.87 15.03 -6.15
C ASP A 130 10.92 15.46 -7.29
N ILE A 131 11.19 16.62 -7.88
CA ILE A 131 10.42 17.21 -8.97
C ILE A 131 11.32 17.26 -10.20
N ASP A 132 10.96 16.47 -11.21
CA ASP A 132 11.69 16.40 -12.47
C ASP A 132 11.30 17.58 -13.38
N TYR A 133 11.80 18.77 -13.01
CA TYR A 133 11.65 20.02 -13.76
C TYR A 133 12.88 20.91 -13.56
N ASP A 134 13.30 21.59 -14.62
CA ASP A 134 14.35 22.63 -14.62
C ASP A 134 15.67 22.24 -13.91
N GLY A 135 16.22 21.08 -14.28
CA GLY A 135 17.47 20.57 -13.68
C GLY A 135 17.28 19.80 -12.37
N GLY A 136 16.04 19.60 -11.93
CA GLY A 136 15.69 18.82 -10.76
C GLY A 136 15.57 19.69 -9.52
N GLN A 137 14.42 19.63 -8.87
CA GLN A 137 14.17 20.29 -7.59
C GLN A 137 13.79 19.24 -6.56
N TYR A 138 14.00 19.54 -5.27
CA TYR A 138 13.52 18.67 -4.22
C TYR A 138 12.94 19.46 -3.04
N VAL A 139 11.96 18.87 -2.38
CA VAL A 139 11.34 19.38 -1.16
C VAL A 139 11.42 18.30 -0.10
N ASP A 140 12.03 18.63 1.03
CA ASP A 140 12.08 17.75 2.20
C ASP A 140 10.98 18.15 3.20
N ALA A 141 10.28 17.15 3.73
CA ALA A 141 9.22 17.33 4.70
C ALA A 141 9.32 16.25 5.80
N LYS A 142 8.78 16.56 6.97
CA LYS A 142 8.51 15.56 8.01
C LYS A 142 7.02 15.34 8.08
N ILE A 143 6.58 14.13 7.78
CA ILE A 143 5.17 13.78 7.69
C ILE A 143 4.82 12.85 8.85
N SER A 144 3.87 13.27 9.67
CA SER A 144 3.25 12.39 10.66
C SER A 144 2.04 11.69 10.02
N TYR A 145 1.82 10.43 10.36
CA TYR A 145 0.71 9.65 9.84
C TYR A 145 0.24 8.61 10.85
N LEU A 146 -1.02 8.22 10.72
CA LEU A 146 -1.63 7.16 11.51
C LEU A 146 -1.80 5.92 10.64
N VAL A 147 -1.54 4.74 11.20
CA VAL A 147 -1.77 3.45 10.57
C VAL A 147 -2.76 2.65 11.42
N ALA A 148 -3.83 2.17 10.82
CA ALA A 148 -4.81 1.28 11.46
C ALA A 148 -5.13 0.11 10.53
N PRO A 149 -5.49 -1.07 11.04
CA PRO A 149 -5.99 -2.14 10.20
C PRO A 149 -7.38 -1.78 9.67
N GLN A 150 -7.68 -2.27 8.48
CA GLN A 150 -8.98 -2.22 7.81
C GLN A 150 -9.25 -3.59 7.20
N ASP A 151 -10.52 -3.96 7.01
CA ASP A 151 -10.87 -5.20 6.31
C ASP A 151 -10.13 -5.29 4.97
N GLY A 152 -9.24 -6.28 4.85
CA GLY A 152 -8.42 -6.49 3.66
C GLY A 152 -7.16 -5.61 3.52
N GLY A 153 -6.73 -4.85 4.54
CA GLY A 153 -5.45 -4.15 4.49
C GLY A 153 -5.21 -3.13 5.61
N LEU A 154 -4.48 -2.05 5.27
CA LEU A 154 -4.17 -0.95 6.18
C LEU A 154 -4.87 0.34 5.77
N GLN A 155 -5.48 1.03 6.71
CA GLN A 155 -5.88 2.42 6.59
C GLN A 155 -4.72 3.32 7.01
N VAL A 156 -4.48 4.37 6.22
CA VAL A 156 -3.47 5.40 6.52
C VAL A 156 -4.10 6.78 6.41
N ALA A 157 -3.79 7.65 7.36
CA ALA A 157 -4.20 9.04 7.35
C ALA A 157 -3.01 9.93 7.72
N LEU A 158 -2.87 11.09 7.07
CA LEU A 158 -1.88 12.09 7.48
C LEU A 158 -2.33 12.73 8.80
N SER A 159 -1.40 12.94 9.72
CA SER A 159 -1.62 13.64 10.98
C SER A 159 -0.74 14.89 11.04
N GLN A 160 -1.25 15.95 11.68
CA GLN A 160 -0.52 17.21 11.87
C GLN A 160 0.35 17.14 13.13
#